data_AF-A0A930SUL5-F1
#
_entry.id   AF-A0A930SUL5-F1
#
_cell.length_a   1.000
_cell.length_b   1.000
_cell.length_c   1.000
_cell.angle_alpha   90.00
_cell.angle_beta   90.00
_cell.angle_gamma   90.00
#
_symmetry.space_group_name_H-M   'P 1'
#
loop_
_entity.id
_entity.type
_entity.pdbx_description
1 polymer ?
#
loop_
_entity_poly.entity_id
_entity_poly.type
_entity_poly.pdbx_seq_one_letter_code
_entity_poly.pdbx_strand_id
1 'polypeptide(L)'
;MTRNVLLLLTLLCACVPVPLQPGKPQNTAGFAPEHTPVVAYQLILRTEDPRLPVVLARSWGAEVLDQVQIQGQQYLLLGFDPDTVQQQLGELLPTRPEDAQGWTHQLSQQLPAIAGPLLQGLELNVQALQQPSPTTATALISHLTSVDTPAALDFNDRVFEAGGQAGWWRRETGVEAAWEYSIGSNTVAAYIDLGFSDQHPELAERLLITDQSNQTEAGRRAGGKQLDLPPGDHGTASLLVGFAERDNHLPTIGVAPNARVAPFVAGTVWDAARALQAAHRQREQQPFAVLGMNFAFPMFAQWQEAPGYAPYQLLRAALEALGQPGPAGAAALPVVVPAHNYAEPVSGGPREWIPIAWQRELPHLIGVGGTQYDSQRQQVSAWFSPTLMTGINARGSNYGEGLIWAPAVALDIAGTRPDSLEPGNMNGTSAACPFTTAAIALIKSRLPDLAAADLRQLLQDSARPVDAAALLQRADATVLLIQVDQALRQGLVRAGKNPERYRVQKVTGRLLREEHYLLETPEGERLRLLPTQILLHPHSGSHPLLDKRVQIWGWQDLPGQPAGSLEVLRISAATDN
;
A
#
# COMPACT_ATOMS: atom_id res chain seq x y z
N MET A 1 -19.68 36.90 20.32
CA MET A 1 -19.85 35.47 19.96
C MET A 1 -18.79 35.17 18.92
N THR A 2 -17.71 34.54 19.33
CA THR A 2 -16.48 34.45 18.56
C THR A 2 -15.89 33.07 18.84
N ARG A 3 -15.89 32.22 17.81
CA ARG A 3 -15.16 30.94 17.80
C ARG A 3 -13.93 31.09 16.91
N ASN A 4 -12.93 30.27 17.19
CA ASN A 4 -11.57 30.49 16.70
C ASN A 4 -11.46 30.17 15.21
N VAL A 5 -10.72 31.00 14.47
CA VAL A 5 -10.29 30.73 13.10
C VAL A 5 -8.77 30.74 13.10
N LEU A 6 -8.13 29.65 12.70
CA LEU A 6 -6.67 29.54 12.62
C LEU A 6 -6.25 29.53 11.16
N LEU A 7 -5.75 30.67 10.67
CA LEU A 7 -5.27 30.80 9.30
C LEU A 7 -3.84 30.23 9.20
N LEU A 8 -3.67 29.16 8.42
CA LEU A 8 -2.35 28.72 7.95
C LEU A 8 -2.18 29.17 6.49
N LEU A 9 -1.00 29.67 6.14
CA LEU A 9 -0.69 30.21 4.81
C LEU A 9 0.44 29.38 4.19
N THR A 10 0.10 28.58 3.17
CA THR A 10 1.03 27.69 2.46
C THR A 10 0.83 27.78 0.96
N LEU A 11 1.66 28.59 0.31
CA LEU A 11 1.78 28.63 -1.15
C LEU A 11 2.63 27.45 -1.64
N LEU A 12 2.12 26.69 -2.61
CA LEU A 12 2.82 25.56 -3.22
C LEU A 12 2.91 25.73 -4.75
N CYS A 13 4.14 25.85 -5.26
CA CYS A 13 4.45 25.75 -6.69
C CYS A 13 4.87 24.32 -7.04
N ALA A 14 3.92 23.51 -7.51
CA ALA A 14 4.19 22.18 -8.05
C ALA A 14 4.47 22.24 -9.56
N CYS A 15 5.65 22.70 -9.95
CA CYS A 15 6.07 22.73 -11.36
C CYS A 15 6.47 21.32 -11.84
N VAL A 16 5.52 20.57 -12.40
CA VAL A 16 5.78 19.31 -13.13
C VAL A 16 5.61 19.55 -14.64
N PRO A 17 6.69 19.85 -15.38
CA PRO A 17 6.63 19.92 -16.83
C PRO A 17 6.61 18.50 -17.43
N VAL A 18 5.51 18.13 -18.10
CA VAL A 18 5.44 16.90 -18.91
C VAL A 18 5.60 17.28 -20.39
N PRO A 19 6.81 17.13 -20.98
CA PRO A 19 7.02 17.42 -22.40
C PRO A 19 6.50 16.27 -23.27
N LEU A 20 5.29 16.42 -23.82
CA LEU A 20 4.83 15.57 -24.93
C LEU A 20 5.52 16.00 -26.24
N GLN A 21 6.20 15.07 -26.92
CA GLN A 21 6.64 15.25 -28.30
C GLN A 21 6.33 14.02 -29.17
N PRO A 22 5.30 14.10 -30.02
CA PRO A 22 5.18 13.34 -31.26
C PRO A 22 5.92 14.05 -32.42
N GLY A 23 6.14 13.33 -33.52
CA GLY A 23 6.83 13.84 -34.70
C GLY A 23 6.06 14.89 -35.54
N LYS A 24 6.83 15.79 -36.15
CA LYS A 24 6.46 16.80 -37.17
C LYS A 24 6.15 16.15 -38.56
N PRO A 25 5.70 16.90 -39.60
CA PRO A 25 4.87 18.14 -39.63
C PRO A 25 3.81 18.23 -40.79
N GLN A 26 2.88 19.21 -40.69
CA GLN A 26 2.48 20.23 -41.72
C GLN A 26 0.96 20.47 -41.90
N ASN A 27 0.60 21.77 -42.00
CA ASN A 27 -0.58 22.38 -42.65
C ASN A 27 -1.99 22.03 -42.10
N THR A 28 -2.98 22.94 -42.05
CA THR A 28 -3.11 24.34 -42.48
C THR A 28 -3.62 25.26 -41.33
N ALA A 29 -3.74 26.58 -41.56
CA ALA A 29 -4.12 27.58 -40.56
C ALA A 29 -5.63 27.69 -40.26
N GLY A 30 -6.00 28.03 -39.02
CA GLY A 30 -7.37 28.45 -38.67
C GLY A 30 -7.70 28.53 -37.17
N PHE A 31 -7.58 29.74 -36.59
CA PHE A 31 -8.24 30.21 -35.35
C PHE A 31 -8.47 29.25 -34.15
N ALA A 32 -7.55 29.29 -33.19
CA ALA A 32 -7.86 29.52 -31.77
C ALA A 32 -6.61 30.06 -31.05
N PRO A 33 -6.72 30.93 -30.03
CA PRO A 33 -5.65 31.08 -29.06
C PRO A 33 -5.60 29.82 -28.19
N GLU A 34 -4.46 29.13 -28.17
CA GLU A 34 -4.25 28.03 -27.22
C GLU A 34 -4.23 28.62 -25.80
N HIS A 35 -5.30 28.37 -25.04
CA HIS A 35 -5.26 28.53 -23.59
C HIS A 35 -4.31 27.49 -23.02
N THR A 36 -3.02 27.83 -22.99
CA THR A 36 -2.03 27.16 -22.17
C THR A 36 -2.61 27.12 -20.74
N PRO A 37 -2.74 25.94 -20.10
CA PRO A 37 -3.38 25.85 -18.79
C PRO A 37 -2.58 26.68 -17.79
N VAL A 38 -3.16 27.78 -17.34
CA VAL A 38 -2.54 28.70 -16.40
C VAL A 38 -2.26 27.94 -15.11
N VAL A 39 -0.99 27.85 -14.72
CA VAL A 39 -0.56 27.16 -13.51
C VAL A 39 -0.95 28.03 -12.31
N ALA A 40 -2.17 27.86 -11.85
CA ALA A 40 -2.70 28.57 -10.70
C ALA A 40 -1.82 28.34 -9.46
N TYR A 41 -1.52 29.40 -8.72
CA TYR A 41 -0.85 29.27 -7.42
C TYR A 41 -1.81 28.57 -6.45
N GLN A 42 -1.32 27.58 -5.71
CA GLN A 42 -2.16 26.77 -4.83
C GLN A 42 -1.91 27.07 -3.35
N LEU A 43 -2.99 27.16 -2.58
CA LEU A 43 -2.98 27.38 -1.12
C LEU A 43 -3.80 26.30 -0.41
N ILE A 44 -3.23 25.65 0.60
CA ILE A 44 -4.00 24.77 1.50
C ILE A 44 -4.41 25.56 2.74
N LEU A 45 -5.71 25.55 3.08
CA LEU A 45 -6.27 26.29 4.21
C LEU A 45 -7.21 25.41 5.06
N ARG A 46 -6.99 25.36 6.38
CA ARG A 46 -7.90 24.72 7.35
C ARG A 46 -8.92 25.74 7.85
N THR A 47 -10.18 25.35 8.01
CA THR A 47 -11.26 26.22 8.51
C THR A 47 -12.34 25.45 9.28
N GLU A 48 -13.03 26.16 10.17
CA GLU A 48 -14.32 25.74 10.75
C GLU A 48 -15.49 26.63 10.28
N ASP A 49 -15.22 27.70 9.53
CA ASP A 49 -16.25 28.59 8.97
C ASP A 49 -16.56 28.21 7.50
N PRO A 50 -17.76 27.69 7.20
CA PRO A 50 -18.14 27.28 5.84
C PRO A 50 -18.37 28.46 4.88
N ARG A 51 -18.36 29.71 5.37
CA ARG A 51 -18.51 30.92 4.55
C ARG A 51 -17.19 31.42 3.97
N LEU A 52 -16.06 31.00 4.56
CA LEU A 52 -14.73 31.47 4.19
C LEU A 52 -14.38 31.27 2.70
N PRO A 53 -14.75 30.16 2.03
CA PRO A 53 -14.64 30.03 0.57
C PRO A 53 -15.22 31.22 -0.23
N VAL A 54 -16.43 31.65 0.14
CA VAL A 54 -17.16 32.71 -0.56
C VAL A 54 -16.55 34.09 -0.29
N VAL A 55 -15.91 34.27 0.87
CA VAL A 55 -15.14 35.48 1.19
C VAL A 55 -13.85 35.53 0.37
N LEU A 56 -13.05 34.46 0.37
CA LEU A 56 -11.77 34.43 -0.36
C LEU A 56 -11.95 34.54 -1.88
N ALA A 57 -12.97 33.90 -2.44
CA ALA A 57 -13.34 34.05 -3.84
C ALA A 57 -13.72 35.49 -4.24
N ARG A 58 -14.43 36.21 -3.35
CA ARG A 58 -14.86 37.59 -3.59
C ARG A 58 -13.77 38.62 -3.32
N SER A 59 -12.87 38.36 -2.38
CA SER A 59 -11.85 39.32 -1.94
C SER A 59 -10.53 39.18 -2.71
N TRP A 60 -10.09 37.96 -3.04
CA TRP A 60 -8.78 37.68 -3.63
C TRP A 60 -8.85 36.83 -4.92
N GLY A 61 -10.04 36.64 -5.50
CA GLY A 61 -10.23 35.84 -6.71
C GLY A 61 -9.96 34.33 -6.54
N ALA A 62 -9.94 33.82 -5.31
CA ALA A 62 -9.59 32.43 -5.01
C ALA A 62 -10.68 31.43 -5.44
N GLU A 63 -10.36 30.50 -6.34
CA GLU A 63 -11.20 29.34 -6.65
C GLU A 63 -11.00 28.23 -5.62
N VAL A 64 -12.05 27.49 -5.22
CA VAL A 64 -11.88 26.25 -4.45
C VAL A 64 -11.66 25.10 -5.45
N LEU A 65 -10.43 24.61 -5.54
CA LEU A 65 -10.07 23.48 -6.38
C LEU A 65 -10.51 22.16 -5.75
N ASP A 66 -10.39 22.01 -4.42
CA ASP A 66 -10.80 20.81 -3.69
C ASP A 66 -11.17 21.11 -2.23
N GLN A 67 -11.90 20.21 -1.58
CA GLN A 67 -12.18 20.25 -0.15
C GLN A 67 -12.23 18.85 0.49
N VAL A 68 -11.70 18.75 1.71
CA VAL A 68 -11.43 17.50 2.42
C VAL A 68 -11.83 17.66 3.90
N GLN A 69 -12.56 16.70 4.48
CA GLN A 69 -12.86 16.67 5.92
C GLN A 69 -12.18 15.48 6.62
N ILE A 70 -11.29 15.75 7.58
CA ILE A 70 -10.60 14.73 8.39
C ILE A 70 -10.83 15.03 9.86
N GLN A 71 -11.28 14.03 10.63
CA GLN A 71 -11.53 14.11 12.08
C GLN A 71 -12.41 15.33 12.48
N GLY A 72 -13.38 15.72 11.65
CA GLY A 72 -14.27 16.87 11.88
C GLY A 72 -13.69 18.25 11.52
N GLN A 73 -12.44 18.34 11.05
CA GLN A 73 -11.82 19.56 10.54
C GLN A 73 -11.93 19.64 9.01
N GLN A 74 -12.26 20.81 8.47
CA GLN A 74 -12.32 21.05 7.02
C GLN A 74 -11.02 21.67 6.50
N TYR A 75 -10.52 21.13 5.39
CA TYR A 75 -9.37 21.60 4.64
C TYR A 75 -9.84 21.95 3.22
N LEU A 76 -9.31 23.04 2.69
CA LEU A 76 -9.60 23.57 1.35
C LEU A 76 -8.28 23.64 0.57
N LEU A 77 -8.31 23.21 -0.69
CA LEU A 77 -7.29 23.56 -1.69
C LEU A 77 -7.84 24.71 -2.52
N LEU A 78 -7.17 25.86 -2.45
CA LEU A 78 -7.54 27.09 -3.16
C LEU A 78 -6.57 27.31 -4.32
N GLY A 79 -7.09 27.73 -5.47
CA GLY A 79 -6.34 28.13 -6.64
C GLY A 79 -6.46 29.63 -6.87
N PHE A 80 -5.37 30.27 -7.27
CA PHE A 80 -5.33 31.70 -7.58
C PHE A 80 -4.76 31.91 -8.98
N ASP A 81 -5.45 32.74 -9.77
CA ASP A 81 -4.95 33.20 -11.06
C ASP A 81 -3.72 34.12 -10.88
N PRO A 82 -2.54 33.78 -11.45
CA PRO A 82 -1.34 34.60 -11.36
C PRO A 82 -1.54 36.04 -11.83
N ASP A 83 -2.29 36.28 -12.92
CA ASP A 83 -2.47 37.63 -13.48
C ASP A 83 -3.36 38.50 -12.58
N THR A 84 -4.46 37.94 -12.05
CA THR A 84 -5.32 38.60 -11.06
C THR A 84 -4.56 38.92 -9.78
N VAL A 85 -3.76 37.99 -9.25
CA VAL A 85 -2.93 38.25 -8.06
C VAL A 85 -1.87 39.32 -8.35
N GLN A 86 -1.25 39.30 -9.54
CA GLN A 86 -0.29 40.34 -9.93
C GLN A 86 -0.95 41.73 -10.07
N GLN A 87 -2.18 41.82 -10.58
CA GLN A 87 -2.92 43.10 -10.62
C GLN A 87 -3.31 43.60 -9.23
N GLN A 88 -3.69 42.71 -8.31
CA GLN A 88 -4.18 43.10 -6.98
C GLN A 88 -3.06 43.37 -5.96
N LEU A 89 -1.88 42.76 -6.12
CA LEU A 89 -0.75 42.88 -5.17
C LEU A 89 0.52 43.51 -5.78
N GLY A 90 0.50 43.88 -7.06
CA GLY A 90 1.69 44.34 -7.80
C GLY A 90 2.36 45.60 -7.27
N GLU A 91 1.62 46.50 -6.59
CA GLU A 91 2.21 47.68 -5.94
C GLU A 91 3.07 47.34 -4.71
N LEU A 92 2.99 46.10 -4.19
CA LEU A 92 3.71 45.64 -3.00
C LEU A 92 4.91 44.74 -3.32
N LEU A 93 5.08 44.29 -4.57
CA LEU A 93 6.11 43.32 -4.99
C LEU A 93 6.75 43.73 -6.33
N PRO A 94 7.94 44.38 -6.33
CA PRO A 94 8.40 45.21 -7.47
C PRO A 94 9.10 44.47 -8.63
N THR A 95 9.13 43.14 -8.67
CA THR A 95 9.90 42.37 -9.68
C THR A 95 9.11 41.23 -10.30
N ARG A 96 9.15 41.15 -11.64
CA ARG A 96 8.56 40.05 -12.45
C ARG A 96 9.34 38.74 -12.20
N PRO A 97 8.67 37.58 -12.07
CA PRO A 97 9.34 36.36 -11.63
C PRO A 97 10.12 35.65 -12.77
N GLU A 98 11.42 35.50 -12.57
CA GLU A 98 12.23 34.44 -13.22
C GLU A 98 12.39 33.21 -12.28
N ASP A 99 12.05 33.35 -10.99
CA ASP A 99 11.96 32.27 -10.00
C ASP A 99 10.61 32.33 -9.25
N ALA A 100 9.87 31.21 -9.29
CA ALA A 100 8.59 31.06 -8.62
C ALA A 100 8.72 30.75 -7.11
N GLN A 101 9.88 30.27 -6.64
CA GLN A 101 10.13 29.98 -5.22
C GLN A 101 10.40 31.28 -4.45
N GLY A 102 11.24 32.18 -4.98
CA GLY A 102 11.50 33.50 -4.41
C GLY A 102 10.23 34.35 -4.26
N TRP A 103 9.35 34.36 -5.28
CA TRP A 103 8.07 35.08 -5.21
C TRP A 103 7.12 34.49 -4.15
N THR A 104 7.01 33.15 -4.12
CA THR A 104 6.24 32.40 -3.10
C THR A 104 6.67 32.76 -1.68
N HIS A 105 7.99 32.79 -1.44
CA HIS A 105 8.58 33.19 -0.17
C HIS A 105 8.24 34.65 0.17
N GLN A 106 8.41 35.59 -0.77
CA GLN A 106 8.17 37.02 -0.55
C GLN A 106 6.69 37.34 -0.25
N LEU A 107 5.75 36.69 -0.94
CA LEU A 107 4.32 36.84 -0.69
C LEU A 107 3.92 36.33 0.71
N SER A 108 4.51 35.21 1.16
CA SER A 108 4.25 34.66 2.50
C SER A 108 4.68 35.60 3.64
N GLN A 109 5.71 36.43 3.42
CA GLN A 109 6.20 37.41 4.40
C GLN A 109 5.36 38.70 4.43
N GLN A 110 4.73 39.09 3.31
CA GLN A 110 3.95 40.34 3.22
C GLN A 110 2.49 40.18 3.70
N LEU A 111 1.89 38.99 3.54
CA LEU A 111 0.47 38.78 3.89
C LEU A 111 0.08 39.13 5.34
N PRO A 112 0.92 38.89 6.38
CA PRO A 112 0.62 39.33 7.75
C PRO A 112 0.47 40.86 7.89
N ALA A 113 1.17 41.65 7.08
CA ALA A 113 1.02 43.11 7.07
C ALA A 113 -0.28 43.55 6.36
N ILE A 114 -0.63 42.87 5.26
CA ILE A 114 -1.84 43.14 4.47
C ILE A 114 -3.11 42.77 5.25
N ALA A 115 -3.11 41.62 5.94
CA ALA A 115 -4.23 41.16 6.77
C ALA A 115 -4.24 41.75 8.20
N GLY A 116 -3.15 42.42 8.61
CA GLY A 116 -2.91 42.92 9.97
C GLY A 116 -4.06 43.73 10.60
N PRO A 117 -4.75 44.65 9.88
CA PRO A 117 -5.86 45.42 10.44
C PRO A 117 -7.09 44.59 10.87
N LEU A 118 -7.20 43.34 10.45
CA LEU A 118 -8.32 42.43 10.77
C LEU A 118 -8.02 41.44 11.91
N LEU A 119 -6.76 41.35 12.39
CA LEU A 119 -6.28 40.19 13.15
C LEU A 119 -5.52 40.53 14.46
N GLN A 120 -5.61 41.77 14.97
CA GLN A 120 -4.90 42.15 16.22
C GLN A 120 -5.55 41.56 17.49
N GLY A 121 -5.03 40.42 17.96
CA GLY A 121 -5.21 39.95 19.35
C GLY A 121 -5.38 38.44 19.51
N LEU A 122 -4.28 37.72 19.71
CA LEU A 122 -4.26 36.29 20.07
C LEU A 122 -2.92 35.93 20.77
N GLU A 123 -2.99 35.17 21.87
CA GLU A 123 -1.83 34.58 22.56
C GLU A 123 -1.88 33.04 22.48
N LEU A 124 -0.73 32.39 22.71
CA LEU A 124 -0.53 30.94 22.60
C LEU A 124 -0.72 30.22 23.94
N ASN A 125 -1.09 28.92 23.91
CA ASN A 125 -1.03 28.05 25.09
C ASN A 125 -0.88 26.56 24.73
N VAL A 126 -0.17 25.77 25.55
CA VAL A 126 0.26 24.37 25.26
C VAL A 126 0.45 23.56 26.57
N GLN A 127 -0.15 22.35 26.67
CA GLN A 127 0.13 21.18 27.57
C GLN A 127 -1.17 20.32 27.75
N ALA A 128 -1.20 19.02 28.13
CA ALA A 128 -0.22 17.93 28.31
C ALA A 128 -0.93 16.53 28.36
N LEU A 129 -0.17 15.42 28.44
CA LEU A 129 -0.60 13.98 28.46
C LEU A 129 -0.54 13.32 29.86
N GLN A 130 -1.47 12.42 30.24
CA GLN A 130 -1.35 11.37 31.31
C GLN A 130 -2.29 10.13 31.09
N GLN A 131 -2.05 8.98 31.76
CA GLN A 131 -2.74 7.64 31.68
C GLN A 131 -2.54 6.84 33.02
N PRO A 132 -2.67 5.47 33.20
CA PRO A 132 -3.24 4.31 32.42
C PRO A 132 -3.98 3.16 33.23
N SER A 133 -4.44 2.08 32.53
CA SER A 133 -4.47 0.63 32.96
C SER A 133 -5.46 0.09 34.06
N PRO A 134 -5.58 -1.25 34.34
CA PRO A 134 -5.72 -2.48 33.49
C PRO A 134 -6.70 -3.61 34.05
N THR A 135 -6.91 -4.78 33.37
CA THR A 135 -6.90 -6.21 33.91
C THR A 135 -7.47 -7.38 33.02
N THR A 136 -6.63 -8.43 32.75
CA THR A 136 -6.80 -9.94 32.79
C THR A 136 -8.14 -10.73 32.51
N ALA A 137 -8.21 -12.03 32.12
CA ALA A 137 -7.25 -13.11 31.72
C ALA A 137 -7.93 -14.46 31.19
N THR A 138 -7.17 -15.30 30.43
CA THR A 138 -7.06 -16.81 30.20
C THR A 138 -8.24 -17.82 30.46
N ALA A 139 -8.33 -19.12 30.02
CA ALA A 139 -7.42 -20.14 29.41
C ALA A 139 -8.06 -21.44 28.79
N LEU A 140 -7.26 -22.21 28.00
CA LEU A 140 -7.31 -23.67 27.63
C LEU A 140 -8.55 -24.22 26.84
N ILE A 141 -8.58 -25.40 26.16
CA ILE A 141 -7.92 -26.75 26.29
C ILE A 141 -7.42 -27.32 24.92
N SER A 142 -6.50 -28.30 24.95
CA SER A 142 -5.84 -29.00 23.81
C SER A 142 -6.45 -30.35 23.37
N HIS A 143 -6.28 -30.78 22.10
CA HIS A 143 -5.79 -32.12 21.67
C HIS A 143 -5.84 -32.39 20.12
N LEU A 144 -4.97 -33.32 19.64
CA LEU A 144 -5.03 -34.11 18.37
C LEU A 144 -4.89 -33.33 17.02
N THR A 145 -4.26 -33.82 15.93
CA THR A 145 -3.27 -34.93 15.71
C THR A 145 -2.38 -34.56 14.50
N SER A 146 -1.38 -35.37 14.15
CA SER A 146 -0.51 -35.22 12.97
C SER A 146 -1.27 -35.26 11.63
N VAL A 147 -0.89 -34.40 10.69
CA VAL A 147 -1.37 -34.38 9.29
C VAL A 147 -0.19 -34.64 8.35
N ASP A 148 -0.33 -35.59 7.43
CA ASP A 148 0.68 -35.87 6.41
C ASP A 148 0.85 -34.70 5.44
N THR A 149 2.09 -34.23 5.30
CA THR A 149 2.49 -33.19 4.35
C THR A 149 2.24 -33.64 2.91
N PRO A 150 1.40 -32.97 2.11
CA PRO A 150 1.42 -33.16 0.66
C PRO A 150 2.75 -32.65 0.08
N ALA A 151 3.18 -33.22 -1.04
CA ALA A 151 4.34 -32.69 -1.78
C ALA A 151 4.11 -31.23 -2.20
N ALA A 152 5.21 -30.50 -2.44
CA ALA A 152 5.24 -29.05 -2.63
C ALA A 152 4.17 -28.51 -3.60
N LEU A 153 3.71 -27.29 -3.34
CA LEU A 153 2.67 -26.61 -4.10
C LEU A 153 3.17 -26.13 -5.45
N ASP A 154 3.25 -27.10 -6.36
CA ASP A 154 3.59 -26.96 -7.77
C ASP A 154 2.45 -26.26 -8.53
N PHE A 155 2.51 -24.93 -8.56
CA PHE A 155 1.65 -24.05 -9.37
C PHE A 155 2.20 -23.98 -10.81
N ASN A 156 1.31 -23.82 -11.80
CA ASN A 156 1.69 -23.93 -13.21
C ASN A 156 2.34 -22.68 -13.85
N ASP A 157 2.60 -21.66 -13.04
CA ASP A 157 3.14 -20.37 -13.46
C ASP A 157 4.63 -20.47 -13.82
N ARG A 158 5.06 -19.65 -14.78
CA ARG A 158 6.39 -19.78 -15.38
C ARG A 158 7.44 -19.12 -14.51
N VAL A 159 8.07 -19.88 -13.63
CA VAL A 159 9.24 -19.41 -12.87
C VAL A 159 10.42 -19.17 -13.84
N PHE A 160 10.83 -17.91 -13.98
CA PHE A 160 11.98 -17.50 -14.81
C PHE A 160 13.22 -17.24 -13.95
N GLU A 161 14.42 -17.53 -14.49
CA GLU A 161 15.68 -17.30 -13.79
C GLU A 161 16.30 -15.93 -14.09
N ALA A 162 15.84 -14.88 -13.41
CA ALA A 162 16.54 -13.60 -13.40
C ALA A 162 17.87 -13.74 -12.62
N GLY A 163 19.00 -13.70 -13.34
CA GLY A 163 20.34 -13.61 -12.74
C GLY A 163 20.77 -14.77 -11.82
N GLY A 164 20.13 -15.94 -11.93
CA GLY A 164 20.41 -17.09 -11.05
C GLY A 164 19.95 -16.90 -9.59
N GLN A 165 18.95 -16.03 -9.35
CA GLN A 165 18.35 -15.82 -8.03
C GLN A 165 16.87 -16.25 -7.97
N ALA A 166 16.39 -16.97 -8.98
CA ALA A 166 14.99 -17.35 -9.20
C ALA A 166 14.25 -17.77 -7.90
N GLY A 167 13.21 -17.03 -7.53
CA GLY A 167 12.36 -17.34 -6.38
C GLY A 167 13.07 -17.37 -5.02
N TRP A 168 14.29 -16.81 -4.89
CA TRP A 168 14.99 -16.75 -3.59
C TRP A 168 14.09 -16.14 -2.51
N TRP A 169 13.36 -15.09 -2.89
CA TRP A 169 12.50 -14.30 -2.04
C TRP A 169 11.32 -15.10 -1.50
N ARG A 170 10.87 -16.16 -2.18
CA ARG A 170 9.80 -17.07 -1.69
C ARG A 170 10.34 -18.10 -0.71
N ARG A 171 11.47 -18.72 -1.04
CA ARG A 171 12.12 -19.75 -0.19
C ARG A 171 12.63 -19.16 1.12
N GLU A 172 13.42 -18.09 1.05
CA GLU A 172 14.10 -17.52 2.21
C GLU A 172 13.18 -16.76 3.18
N THR A 173 11.93 -16.50 2.79
CA THR A 173 10.88 -15.90 3.64
C THR A 173 9.78 -16.88 4.02
N GLY A 174 9.85 -18.14 3.59
CA GLY A 174 8.83 -19.15 3.86
C GLY A 174 7.47 -18.91 3.20
N VAL A 175 7.36 -18.07 2.17
CA VAL A 175 6.08 -17.83 1.46
C VAL A 175 5.55 -19.12 0.82
N GLU A 176 6.41 -19.92 0.21
CA GLU A 176 6.04 -21.23 -0.36
C GLU A 176 5.50 -22.21 0.70
N ALA A 177 5.96 -22.11 1.96
CA ALA A 177 5.42 -22.87 3.09
C ALA A 177 4.15 -22.24 3.68
N ALA A 178 4.02 -20.91 3.66
CA ALA A 178 2.81 -20.21 4.08
C ALA A 178 1.60 -20.54 3.19
N TRP A 179 1.85 -20.81 1.91
CA TRP A 179 0.85 -21.30 0.95
C TRP A 179 0.26 -22.67 1.30
N GLU A 180 0.87 -23.47 2.18
CA GLU A 180 0.20 -24.66 2.74
C GLU A 180 -1.01 -24.30 3.61
N TYR A 181 -1.08 -23.07 4.13
CA TYR A 181 -2.11 -22.61 5.08
C TYR A 181 -3.05 -21.57 4.46
N SER A 182 -2.53 -20.67 3.60
CA SER A 182 -3.35 -19.77 2.80
C SER A 182 -2.59 -19.13 1.63
N ILE A 183 -3.35 -18.79 0.58
CA ILE A 183 -2.94 -17.95 -0.55
C ILE A 183 -3.59 -16.54 -0.51
N GLY A 184 -4.11 -16.10 0.64
CA GLY A 184 -4.71 -14.76 0.82
C GLY A 184 -6.20 -14.65 0.50
N SER A 185 -6.88 -15.77 0.23
CA SER A 185 -8.32 -15.85 -0.07
C SER A 185 -9.20 -15.02 0.87
N ASN A 186 -10.23 -14.38 0.31
CA ASN A 186 -11.23 -13.59 1.04
C ASN A 186 -10.68 -12.35 1.77
N THR A 187 -9.46 -11.91 1.44
CA THR A 187 -8.91 -10.64 1.93
C THR A 187 -8.84 -9.58 0.82
N VAL A 188 -8.91 -8.32 1.24
CA VAL A 188 -8.66 -7.16 0.38
C VAL A 188 -7.56 -6.32 0.99
N ALA A 189 -6.52 -6.01 0.22
CA ALA A 189 -5.56 -4.97 0.54
C ALA A 189 -5.98 -3.65 -0.11
N ALA A 190 -5.67 -2.52 0.51
CA ALA A 190 -5.56 -1.24 -0.19
C ALA A 190 -4.10 -1.02 -0.61
N TYR A 191 -3.85 -0.37 -1.75
CA TYR A 191 -2.49 -0.05 -2.17
C TYR A 191 -2.38 1.33 -2.80
N ILE A 192 -1.49 2.18 -2.27
CA ILE A 192 -1.25 3.55 -2.70
C ILE A 192 0.12 3.64 -3.40
N ASP A 193 0.12 4.05 -4.67
CA ASP A 193 1.32 4.19 -5.52
C ASP A 193 1.09 5.23 -6.64
N LEU A 194 2.09 5.45 -7.50
CA LEU A 194 2.10 6.46 -8.56
C LEU A 194 1.17 6.18 -9.75
N GLY A 195 0.71 4.93 -9.93
CA GLY A 195 -0.11 4.53 -11.08
C GLY A 195 -0.11 3.02 -11.27
N PHE A 196 -1.16 2.49 -11.90
CA PHE A 196 -1.35 1.04 -12.11
C PHE A 196 -1.97 0.80 -13.49
N SER A 197 -1.59 -0.28 -14.17
CA SER A 197 -2.30 -0.70 -15.38
C SER A 197 -3.49 -1.60 -15.04
N ASP A 198 -4.69 -1.20 -15.44
CA ASP A 198 -5.93 -1.94 -15.15
C ASP A 198 -6.21 -3.11 -16.12
N GLN A 199 -5.49 -3.19 -17.24
CA GLN A 199 -5.58 -4.29 -18.23
C GLN A 199 -4.54 -5.39 -18.03
N HIS A 200 -3.73 -5.35 -16.97
CA HIS A 200 -2.64 -6.31 -16.79
C HIS A 200 -3.18 -7.72 -16.50
N PRO A 201 -2.87 -8.75 -17.31
CA PRO A 201 -3.55 -10.05 -17.22
C PRO A 201 -3.28 -10.81 -15.90
N GLU A 202 -2.10 -10.63 -15.31
CA GLU A 202 -1.76 -11.10 -13.95
C GLU A 202 -2.64 -10.49 -12.84
N LEU A 203 -3.34 -9.38 -13.10
CA LEU A 203 -4.04 -8.58 -12.09
C LEU A 203 -5.54 -8.36 -12.38
N ALA A 204 -6.03 -8.73 -13.57
CA ALA A 204 -7.40 -8.40 -14.02
C ALA A 204 -8.51 -8.85 -13.04
N GLU A 205 -8.44 -10.09 -12.54
CA GLU A 205 -9.39 -10.64 -11.55
C GLU A 205 -9.13 -10.14 -10.10
N ARG A 206 -7.96 -9.53 -9.87
CA ARG A 206 -7.44 -9.15 -8.55
C ARG A 206 -7.80 -7.72 -8.17
N LEU A 207 -7.98 -6.82 -9.14
CA LEU A 207 -8.23 -5.40 -8.91
C LEU A 207 -9.65 -5.10 -8.36
N LEU A 208 -9.74 -4.02 -7.58
CA LEU A 208 -10.97 -3.46 -7.00
C LEU A 208 -11.05 -1.95 -7.31
N ILE A 209 -11.33 -1.64 -8.58
CA ILE A 209 -11.35 -0.27 -9.10
C ILE A 209 -12.67 0.42 -8.77
N THR A 210 -12.59 1.61 -8.18
CA THR A 210 -13.75 2.45 -7.80
C THR A 210 -13.58 3.87 -8.36
N ASP A 211 -14.60 4.73 -8.20
CA ASP A 211 -14.46 6.17 -8.46
C ASP A 211 -13.58 6.91 -7.44
N GLN A 212 -13.04 6.20 -6.44
CA GLN A 212 -12.04 6.71 -5.50
C GLN A 212 -10.61 6.23 -5.84
N SER A 213 -10.42 5.39 -6.87
CA SER A 213 -9.14 4.73 -7.13
C SER A 213 -8.05 5.61 -7.76
N ASN A 214 -8.37 6.84 -8.18
CA ASN A 214 -7.38 7.86 -8.51
C ASN A 214 -7.67 9.16 -7.75
N GLN A 215 -6.73 9.54 -6.89
CA GLN A 215 -6.84 10.71 -6.01
C GLN A 215 -5.98 11.90 -6.47
N THR A 216 -5.39 11.83 -7.65
CA THR A 216 -4.84 13.01 -8.33
C THR A 216 -5.97 13.94 -8.81
N GLU A 217 -5.65 15.21 -8.97
CA GLU A 217 -6.62 16.23 -9.40
C GLU A 217 -7.20 15.93 -10.80
N ALA A 218 -6.35 15.52 -11.75
CA ALA A 218 -6.77 15.13 -13.09
C ALA A 218 -7.63 13.85 -13.06
N GLY A 219 -7.21 12.82 -12.31
CA GLY A 219 -7.94 11.57 -12.18
C GLY A 219 -9.35 11.77 -11.61
N ARG A 220 -9.49 12.57 -10.55
CA ARG A 220 -10.82 12.91 -9.99
C ARG A 220 -11.71 13.67 -10.96
N ARG A 221 -11.17 14.62 -11.73
CA ARG A 221 -11.92 15.32 -12.79
C ARG A 221 -12.36 14.38 -13.92
N ALA A 222 -11.62 13.30 -14.16
CA ALA A 222 -11.98 12.22 -15.08
C ALA A 222 -12.88 11.11 -14.46
N GLY A 223 -13.47 11.34 -13.28
CA GLY A 223 -14.35 10.38 -12.62
C GLY A 223 -13.64 9.29 -11.79
N GLY A 224 -12.35 9.47 -11.49
CA GLY A 224 -11.61 8.76 -10.44
C GLY A 224 -11.27 7.29 -10.71
N LYS A 225 -11.63 6.73 -11.88
CA LYS A 225 -11.39 5.31 -12.23
C LYS A 225 -10.11 5.05 -13.02
N GLN A 226 -9.62 6.03 -13.79
CA GLN A 226 -8.43 5.86 -14.62
C GLN A 226 -7.18 5.67 -13.76
N LEU A 227 -6.48 4.54 -13.89
CA LEU A 227 -5.32 4.20 -13.05
C LEU A 227 -3.96 4.51 -13.69
N ASP A 228 -3.89 4.56 -15.03
CA ASP A 228 -2.64 4.84 -15.74
C ASP A 228 -2.19 6.29 -15.57
N LEU A 229 -0.95 6.48 -15.11
CA LEU A 229 -0.17 7.72 -15.22
C LEU A 229 1.20 7.43 -15.86
N PRO A 230 1.92 8.42 -16.43
CA PRO A 230 3.18 8.16 -17.13
C PRO A 230 4.41 8.20 -16.20
N PRO A 231 5.28 7.17 -16.17
CA PRO A 231 5.10 5.78 -16.63
C PRO A 231 4.60 4.89 -15.49
N GLY A 232 3.49 4.18 -15.69
CA GLY A 232 2.78 3.41 -14.66
C GLY A 232 3.39 2.06 -14.29
N ASP A 233 4.72 1.93 -14.33
CA ASP A 233 5.41 0.67 -14.03
C ASP A 233 5.53 0.41 -12.52
N HIS A 234 5.88 1.40 -11.70
CA HIS A 234 6.19 1.22 -10.28
C HIS A 234 5.03 0.61 -9.45
N GLY A 235 3.81 1.14 -9.59
CA GLY A 235 2.64 0.58 -8.90
C GLY A 235 2.20 -0.75 -9.48
N THR A 236 2.28 -0.94 -10.81
CA THR A 236 1.99 -2.23 -11.45
C THR A 236 2.96 -3.32 -10.99
N ALA A 237 4.27 -3.04 -10.96
CA ALA A 237 5.30 -3.92 -10.40
C ALA A 237 5.04 -4.26 -8.93
N SER A 238 4.60 -3.27 -8.15
CA SER A 238 4.21 -3.48 -6.75
C SER A 238 3.05 -4.46 -6.62
N LEU A 239 2.02 -4.31 -7.44
CA LEU A 239 0.88 -5.24 -7.43
C LEU A 239 1.27 -6.62 -7.95
N LEU A 240 2.22 -6.74 -8.89
CA LEU A 240 2.75 -8.03 -9.33
C LEU A 240 3.47 -8.79 -8.21
N VAL A 241 4.35 -8.12 -7.46
CA VAL A 241 5.03 -8.71 -6.28
C VAL A 241 4.01 -9.21 -5.23
N GLY A 242 2.98 -8.41 -4.95
CA GLY A 242 2.03 -8.73 -3.88
C GLY A 242 0.92 -9.71 -4.28
N PHE A 243 0.34 -9.51 -5.46
CA PHE A 243 -1.04 -9.91 -5.79
C PHE A 243 -1.22 -10.43 -7.20
N ALA A 244 -0.14 -10.72 -7.95
CA ALA A 244 -0.28 -11.45 -9.21
C ALA A 244 -1.01 -12.78 -8.99
N GLU A 245 -1.90 -13.09 -9.92
CA GLU A 245 -2.67 -14.32 -10.02
C GLU A 245 -1.78 -15.58 -10.02
N ARG A 246 -2.39 -16.75 -9.83
CA ARG A 246 -1.72 -18.06 -9.93
C ARG A 246 -2.39 -18.97 -10.95
N ASP A 247 -1.70 -20.05 -11.29
CA ASP A 247 -2.14 -21.11 -12.20
C ASP A 247 -2.64 -20.61 -13.57
N ASN A 248 -2.11 -19.48 -14.05
CA ASN A 248 -2.53 -18.79 -15.26
C ASN A 248 -1.55 -18.95 -16.45
N HIS A 249 -0.44 -19.69 -16.25
CA HIS A 249 0.67 -19.89 -17.19
C HIS A 249 1.53 -18.66 -17.52
N LEU A 250 1.41 -17.56 -16.77
CA LEU A 250 2.15 -16.30 -16.94
C LEU A 250 3.43 -16.26 -16.06
N PRO A 251 4.28 -15.20 -16.12
CA PRO A 251 5.59 -15.17 -15.43
C PRO A 251 5.59 -15.03 -13.91
N THR A 252 4.47 -14.64 -13.29
CA THR A 252 4.45 -14.20 -11.88
C THR A 252 3.58 -15.10 -11.02
N ILE A 253 3.85 -15.08 -9.71
CA ILE A 253 2.88 -15.45 -8.69
C ILE A 253 3.10 -14.50 -7.50
N GLY A 254 2.04 -13.80 -7.08
CA GLY A 254 2.11 -12.85 -5.98
C GLY A 254 2.30 -13.55 -4.63
N VAL A 255 2.78 -12.84 -3.61
CA VAL A 255 2.85 -13.38 -2.23
C VAL A 255 1.48 -13.86 -1.74
N ALA A 256 0.41 -13.13 -2.05
CA ALA A 256 -0.98 -13.47 -1.70
C ALA A 256 -1.84 -13.56 -2.98
N PRO A 257 -1.65 -14.61 -3.81
CA PRO A 257 -2.16 -14.61 -5.19
C PRO A 257 -3.68 -14.77 -5.28
N ASN A 258 -4.37 -15.09 -4.18
CA ASN A 258 -5.84 -15.07 -4.10
C ASN A 258 -6.42 -13.92 -3.24
N ALA A 259 -5.61 -12.97 -2.77
CA ALA A 259 -6.14 -11.72 -2.24
C ALA A 259 -6.66 -10.83 -3.39
N ARG A 260 -7.50 -9.85 -3.07
CA ARG A 260 -7.84 -8.75 -3.99
C ARG A 260 -7.17 -7.46 -3.54
N VAL A 261 -7.00 -6.51 -4.44
CA VAL A 261 -6.35 -5.22 -4.12
C VAL A 261 -7.11 -4.04 -4.69
N ALA A 262 -7.42 -3.07 -3.83
CA ALA A 262 -8.01 -1.79 -4.18
C ALA A 262 -6.88 -0.76 -4.44
N PRO A 263 -6.61 -0.40 -5.71
CA PRO A 263 -5.59 0.59 -6.04
C PRO A 263 -6.06 2.01 -5.73
N PHE A 264 -5.12 2.86 -5.31
CA PHE A 264 -5.31 4.30 -5.10
C PHE A 264 -4.11 5.06 -5.68
N VAL A 265 -4.31 5.74 -6.81
CA VAL A 265 -3.25 6.53 -7.47
C VAL A 265 -3.03 7.85 -6.73
N ALA A 266 -1.78 8.14 -6.40
CA ALA A 266 -1.33 9.37 -5.77
C ALA A 266 0.00 9.86 -6.37
N GLY A 267 0.06 11.13 -6.80
CA GLY A 267 1.29 11.74 -7.34
C GLY A 267 2.09 12.58 -6.35
N THR A 268 1.48 12.98 -5.23
CA THR A 268 2.04 13.92 -4.25
C THR A 268 1.72 13.50 -2.81
N VAL A 269 2.37 14.15 -1.83
CA VAL A 269 2.05 14.00 -0.38
C VAL A 269 0.57 14.30 -0.09
N TRP A 270 0.00 15.28 -0.79
CA TRP A 270 -1.42 15.65 -0.69
C TRP A 270 -2.33 14.55 -1.26
N ASP A 271 -2.00 14.00 -2.44
CA ASP A 271 -2.77 12.90 -3.02
C ASP A 271 -2.67 11.63 -2.16
N ALA A 272 -1.52 11.36 -1.55
CA ALA A 272 -1.32 10.24 -0.63
C ALA A 272 -2.22 10.40 0.62
N ALA A 273 -2.32 11.61 1.18
CA ALA A 273 -3.26 11.90 2.26
C ALA A 273 -4.73 11.73 1.83
N ARG A 274 -5.10 12.18 0.61
CA ARG A 274 -6.43 11.94 0.01
C ARG A 274 -6.69 10.44 -0.20
N ALA A 275 -5.70 9.65 -0.62
CA ALA A 275 -5.77 8.21 -0.81
C ALA A 275 -5.95 7.43 0.50
N LEU A 276 -5.21 7.78 1.56
CA LEU A 276 -5.41 7.20 2.90
C LEU A 276 -6.81 7.49 3.45
N GLN A 277 -7.36 8.69 3.21
CA GLN A 277 -8.71 9.07 3.61
C GLN A 277 -9.80 8.42 2.72
N ALA A 278 -9.56 8.26 1.42
CA ALA A 278 -10.42 7.53 0.51
C ALA A 278 -10.51 6.05 0.92
N ALA A 279 -9.37 5.43 1.20
CA ALA A 279 -9.31 4.10 1.76
C ALA A 279 -10.03 4.02 3.12
N HIS A 280 -9.81 4.98 4.03
CA HIS A 280 -10.52 5.02 5.33
C HIS A 280 -12.04 4.99 5.16
N ARG A 281 -12.60 5.76 4.21
CA ARG A 281 -14.04 5.76 3.89
C ARG A 281 -14.51 4.48 3.21
N GLN A 282 -13.74 3.94 2.26
CA GLN A 282 -14.13 2.73 1.53
C GLN A 282 -14.25 1.48 2.44
N ARG A 283 -13.56 1.47 3.59
CA ARG A 283 -13.68 0.42 4.62
C ARG A 283 -15.10 0.21 5.16
N GLU A 284 -15.99 1.21 5.04
CA GLU A 284 -17.41 1.08 5.39
C GLU A 284 -18.14 0.07 4.50
N GLN A 285 -17.71 -0.06 3.25
CA GLN A 285 -18.36 -0.87 2.21
C GLN A 285 -17.56 -2.13 1.89
N GLN A 286 -16.23 -2.05 1.95
CA GLN A 286 -15.30 -3.13 1.66
C GLN A 286 -14.17 -3.11 2.71
N PRO A 287 -14.22 -3.95 3.75
CA PRO A 287 -13.19 -3.95 4.77
C PRO A 287 -11.83 -4.38 4.19
N PHE A 288 -10.80 -3.60 4.48
CA PHE A 288 -9.41 -3.92 4.13
C PHE A 288 -8.72 -4.65 5.29
N ALA A 289 -7.92 -5.66 4.97
CA ALA A 289 -7.06 -6.35 5.92
C ALA A 289 -5.81 -5.52 6.26
N VAL A 290 -5.30 -4.76 5.29
CA VAL A 290 -4.04 -4.01 5.32
C VAL A 290 -4.05 -2.92 4.25
N LEU A 291 -3.25 -1.88 4.42
CA LEU A 291 -2.94 -0.90 3.38
C LEU A 291 -1.43 -0.83 3.14
N GLY A 292 -0.99 -0.93 1.90
CA GLY A 292 0.37 -0.56 1.50
C GLY A 292 0.42 0.86 0.96
N MET A 293 1.44 1.64 1.31
CA MET A 293 1.68 2.95 0.71
C MET A 293 3.16 3.06 0.33
N ASN A 294 3.45 3.04 -0.98
CA ASN A 294 4.81 2.86 -1.47
C ASN A 294 5.63 4.16 -1.53
N PHE A 295 5.41 5.05 -0.56
CA PHE A 295 6.00 6.37 -0.50
C PHE A 295 6.79 6.57 0.79
N ALA A 296 7.97 7.17 0.65
CA ALA A 296 8.74 7.71 1.76
C ALA A 296 9.35 9.06 1.33
N PHE A 297 9.11 10.09 2.13
CA PHE A 297 9.42 11.49 1.82
C PHE A 297 10.47 12.03 2.79
N PRO A 298 11.49 12.78 2.33
CA PRO A 298 12.49 13.39 3.21
C PRO A 298 11.92 14.62 3.92
N MET A 299 12.05 14.67 5.25
CA MET A 299 11.76 15.86 6.07
C MET A 299 13.03 16.29 6.80
N PHE A 300 13.53 17.48 6.47
CA PHE A 300 14.74 18.02 7.11
C PHE A 300 14.40 18.75 8.41
N ALA A 301 15.42 19.07 9.22
CA ALA A 301 15.25 19.91 10.41
C ALA A 301 14.60 21.26 10.04
N GLN A 302 13.82 21.83 10.97
CA GLN A 302 13.08 23.09 10.82
C GLN A 302 12.01 23.12 9.71
N TRP A 303 11.88 22.09 8.85
CA TRP A 303 10.80 22.03 7.85
C TRP A 303 9.40 22.06 8.48
N GLN A 304 9.25 21.65 9.74
CA GLN A 304 7.99 21.72 10.49
C GLN A 304 7.46 23.17 10.65
N GLU A 305 8.34 24.17 10.59
CA GLU A 305 8.04 25.60 10.63
C GLU A 305 7.84 26.18 9.21
N ALA A 306 8.27 25.46 8.17
CA ALA A 306 8.12 25.87 6.78
C ALA A 306 6.70 25.56 6.27
N PRO A 307 6.07 26.46 5.48
CA PRO A 307 4.69 26.26 5.02
C PRO A 307 4.47 24.93 4.27
N GLY A 308 5.44 24.48 3.48
CA GLY A 308 5.40 23.21 2.73
C GLY A 308 5.20 21.95 3.57
N TYR A 309 5.18 22.05 4.90
CA TYR A 309 4.81 20.97 5.83
C TYR A 309 3.29 20.71 5.94
N ALA A 310 2.41 21.62 5.49
CA ALA A 310 0.95 21.42 5.60
C ALA A 310 0.42 20.10 4.97
N PRO A 311 0.89 19.64 3.80
CA PRO A 311 0.54 18.31 3.27
C PRO A 311 1.00 17.15 4.18
N TYR A 312 2.12 17.30 4.89
CA TYR A 312 2.64 16.29 5.80
C TYR A 312 1.82 16.23 7.10
N GLN A 313 1.30 17.36 7.58
CA GLN A 313 0.31 17.38 8.66
C GLN A 313 -0.97 16.64 8.26
N LEU A 314 -1.44 16.82 7.02
CA LEU A 314 -2.61 16.08 6.50
C LEU A 314 -2.31 14.58 6.35
N LEU A 315 -1.14 14.22 5.83
CA LEU A 315 -0.66 12.83 5.75
C LEU A 315 -0.66 12.17 7.14
N ARG A 316 -0.13 12.86 8.15
CA ARG A 316 -0.12 12.39 9.54
C ARG A 316 -1.52 12.19 10.09
N ALA A 317 -2.41 13.17 9.94
CA ALA A 317 -3.80 13.07 10.41
C ALA A 317 -4.59 11.95 9.71
N ALA A 318 -4.33 11.69 8.43
CA ALA A 318 -4.91 10.58 7.69
C ALA A 318 -4.39 9.21 8.18
N LEU A 319 -3.10 9.09 8.49
CA LEU A 319 -2.52 7.90 9.10
C LEU A 319 -3.04 7.68 10.53
N GLU A 320 -3.11 8.72 11.35
CA GLU A 320 -3.69 8.68 12.69
C GLU A 320 -5.15 8.22 12.65
N ALA A 321 -5.94 8.68 11.67
CA ALA A 321 -7.33 8.23 11.47
C ALA A 321 -7.43 6.74 11.08
N LEU A 322 -6.44 6.16 10.38
CA LEU A 322 -6.41 4.71 10.09
C LEU A 322 -6.03 3.86 11.32
N GLY A 323 -5.31 4.44 12.28
CA GLY A 323 -4.96 3.81 13.56
C GLY A 323 -6.08 3.81 14.60
N GLN A 324 -7.13 4.61 14.40
CA GLN A 324 -8.34 4.56 15.21
C GLN A 324 -9.29 3.44 14.72
N PRO A 325 -10.24 3.00 15.56
CA PRO A 325 -11.39 2.25 15.10
C PRO A 325 -12.11 3.02 13.98
N GLY A 326 -12.28 2.37 12.83
CA GLY A 326 -13.04 2.91 11.71
C GLY A 326 -14.55 2.92 11.99
N PRO A 327 -15.34 3.47 11.06
CA PRO A 327 -16.79 3.44 11.16
C PRO A 327 -17.32 2.00 11.28
N ALA A 328 -18.49 1.85 11.89
CA ALA A 328 -19.05 0.56 12.31
C ALA A 328 -18.16 -0.30 13.25
N GLY A 329 -17.07 0.26 13.80
CA GLY A 329 -16.21 -0.41 14.78
C GLY A 329 -15.08 -1.26 14.19
N ALA A 330 -14.75 -1.10 12.89
CA ALA A 330 -13.65 -1.81 12.26
C ALA A 330 -12.30 -1.53 12.97
N ALA A 331 -11.52 -2.55 13.32
CA ALA A 331 -10.25 -2.41 14.04
C ALA A 331 -9.22 -1.52 13.32
N ALA A 332 -8.19 -1.03 14.04
CA ALA A 332 -7.10 -0.24 13.46
C ALA A 332 -6.46 -0.95 12.24
N LEU A 333 -6.30 -0.23 11.12
CA LEU A 333 -5.77 -0.79 9.87
C LEU A 333 -4.23 -0.81 9.91
N PRO A 334 -3.56 -1.97 9.71
CA PRO A 334 -2.12 -1.99 9.52
C PRO A 334 -1.73 -1.27 8.23
N VAL A 335 -0.75 -0.36 8.30
CA VAL A 335 -0.26 0.42 7.16
C VAL A 335 1.23 0.13 6.94
N VAL A 336 1.57 -0.47 5.80
CA VAL A 336 2.94 -0.84 5.42
C VAL A 336 3.59 0.29 4.62
N VAL A 337 4.81 0.67 5.02
CA VAL A 337 5.54 1.80 4.41
C VAL A 337 7.04 1.50 4.22
N PRO A 338 7.63 1.83 3.06
CA PRO A 338 9.04 1.54 2.76
C PRO A 338 10.01 2.42 3.55
N ALA A 339 11.19 1.92 3.88
CA ALA A 339 12.22 2.70 4.57
C ALA A 339 12.90 3.77 3.71
N HIS A 340 12.80 3.66 2.38
CA HIS A 340 13.57 4.39 1.37
C HIS A 340 15.01 3.86 1.20
N ASN A 341 15.67 4.32 0.13
CA ASN A 341 16.76 3.63 -0.56
C ASN A 341 18.16 4.25 -0.37
N TYR A 342 18.36 5.09 0.66
CA TYR A 342 19.56 5.96 0.78
C TYR A 342 20.68 5.39 1.67
N ALA A 343 20.47 4.24 2.32
CA ALA A 343 21.32 3.75 3.41
C ALA A 343 21.51 4.77 4.56
N GLU A 344 20.48 5.57 4.83
CA GLU A 344 20.39 6.50 5.97
C GLU A 344 19.56 5.90 7.12
N PRO A 345 19.74 6.37 8.38
CA PRO A 345 18.79 6.05 9.43
C PRO A 345 17.42 6.71 9.13
N VAL A 346 16.32 5.99 9.35
CA VAL A 346 14.95 6.49 9.09
C VAL A 346 14.53 7.64 10.00
N SER A 347 15.22 7.81 11.15
CA SER A 347 15.01 8.86 12.14
C SER A 347 16.32 9.14 12.90
N GLY A 348 16.52 10.37 13.37
CA GLY A 348 17.77 10.82 13.97
C GLY A 348 18.92 11.01 12.96
N GLY A 349 18.58 11.13 11.67
CA GLY A 349 19.52 11.28 10.56
C GLY A 349 19.76 12.74 10.13
N PRO A 350 20.36 12.94 8.94
CA PRO A 350 20.40 14.27 8.29
C PRO A 350 19.00 14.75 7.87
N ARG A 351 18.03 13.83 7.82
CA ARG A 351 16.60 14.03 7.61
C ARG A 351 15.83 12.91 8.30
N GLU A 352 14.59 13.18 8.68
CA GLU A 352 13.59 12.17 9.00
C GLU A 352 12.99 11.62 7.70
N TRP A 353 12.67 10.33 7.66
CA TRP A 353 12.01 9.70 6.52
C TRP A 353 10.53 9.43 6.85
N ILE A 354 9.62 10.12 6.17
CA ILE A 354 8.19 10.20 6.52
C ILE A 354 7.36 9.35 5.55
N PRO A 355 6.40 8.53 6.02
CA PRO A 355 5.90 8.43 7.40
C PRO A 355 6.65 7.43 8.29
N ILE A 356 7.66 6.72 7.79
CA ILE A 356 8.26 5.60 8.52
C ILE A 356 8.92 5.98 9.86
N ALA A 357 9.40 7.22 10.03
CA ALA A 357 9.85 7.75 11.32
C ALA A 357 8.73 7.74 12.40
N TRP A 358 7.48 8.03 12.01
CA TRP A 358 6.32 8.05 12.90
C TRP A 358 5.92 6.67 13.43
N GLN A 359 6.54 5.57 12.97
CA GLN A 359 6.23 4.21 13.45
C GLN A 359 6.50 3.98 14.95
N ARG A 360 7.20 4.90 15.63
CA ARG A 360 7.36 4.90 17.09
C ARG A 360 6.15 5.49 17.82
N GLU A 361 5.41 6.36 17.16
CA GLU A 361 4.22 7.06 17.68
C GLU A 361 2.91 6.39 17.22
N LEU A 362 2.94 5.79 16.02
CA LEU A 362 1.80 5.19 15.33
C LEU A 362 2.02 3.68 15.23
N PRO A 363 1.55 2.86 16.20
CA PRO A 363 1.91 1.45 16.32
C PRO A 363 1.32 0.56 15.20
N HIS A 364 0.33 1.06 14.46
CA HIS A 364 -0.23 0.41 13.27
C HIS A 364 0.59 0.66 12.00
N LEU A 365 1.59 1.55 12.02
CA LEU A 365 2.59 1.63 10.95
C LEU A 365 3.57 0.47 11.08
N ILE A 366 3.77 -0.22 9.96
CA ILE A 366 4.74 -1.30 9.80
C ILE A 366 5.78 -0.82 8.79
N GLY A 367 6.88 -0.26 9.33
CA GLY A 367 8.01 0.18 8.53
C GLY A 367 8.83 -1.01 8.00
N VAL A 368 9.16 -1.00 6.71
CA VAL A 368 9.89 -2.12 6.07
C VAL A 368 11.26 -1.74 5.50
N GLY A 369 12.29 -2.44 5.98
CA GLY A 369 13.64 -2.44 5.44
C GLY A 369 13.81 -3.52 4.34
N GLY A 370 14.85 -3.34 3.52
CA GLY A 370 15.13 -4.19 2.36
C GLY A 370 16.29 -5.17 2.56
N THR A 371 16.15 -6.39 2.04
CA THR A 371 17.17 -7.44 2.03
C THR A 371 17.52 -7.89 0.61
N GLN A 372 18.73 -8.42 0.45
CA GLN A 372 19.28 -8.97 -0.79
C GLN A 372 19.74 -10.41 -0.58
N TYR A 373 19.87 -11.16 -1.67
CA TYR A 373 20.47 -12.49 -1.67
C TYR A 373 21.80 -12.48 -2.44
N ASP A 374 22.82 -13.13 -1.88
CA ASP A 374 24.08 -13.43 -2.53
C ASP A 374 24.04 -14.89 -2.99
N SER A 375 23.89 -15.13 -4.29
CA SER A 375 23.82 -16.46 -4.88
C SER A 375 25.17 -17.20 -4.93
N GLN A 376 26.31 -16.51 -4.72
CA GLN A 376 27.62 -17.15 -4.60
C GLN A 376 27.88 -17.64 -3.16
N ARG A 377 27.39 -16.89 -2.17
CA ARG A 377 27.49 -17.27 -0.73
C ARG A 377 26.30 -18.09 -0.24
N GLN A 378 25.20 -18.13 -1.00
CA GLN A 378 23.90 -18.67 -0.62
C GLN A 378 23.38 -18.07 0.70
N GLN A 379 23.44 -16.74 0.81
CA GLN A 379 23.15 -15.99 2.04
C GLN A 379 22.25 -14.77 1.77
N VAL A 380 21.33 -14.51 2.70
CA VAL A 380 20.55 -13.26 2.75
C VAL A 380 21.25 -12.26 3.66
N SER A 381 21.26 -10.99 3.26
CA SER A 381 21.72 -9.87 4.10
C SER A 381 20.81 -8.65 3.94
N ALA A 382 20.96 -7.65 4.81
CA ALA A 382 20.45 -6.31 4.58
C ALA A 382 20.96 -5.77 3.22
N TRP A 383 20.08 -5.12 2.47
CA TRP A 383 20.41 -4.60 1.14
C TRP A 383 21.31 -3.37 1.25
N PHE A 384 22.53 -3.48 0.73
CA PHE A 384 23.51 -2.40 0.69
C PHE A 384 24.50 -2.59 -0.45
N SER A 385 24.82 -1.51 -1.16
CA SER A 385 25.87 -1.49 -2.17
C SER A 385 26.82 -0.31 -1.93
N PRO A 386 28.11 -0.56 -1.63
CA PRO A 386 29.10 0.49 -1.48
C PRO A 386 29.53 1.11 -2.84
N THR A 387 29.16 0.50 -3.96
CA THR A 387 29.56 0.90 -5.31
C THR A 387 28.41 1.44 -6.17
N LEU A 388 27.16 1.08 -5.88
CA LEU A 388 26.02 1.57 -6.64
C LEU A 388 25.65 3.00 -6.20
N MET A 389 25.89 3.97 -7.08
CA MET A 389 25.37 5.33 -6.95
C MET A 389 24.57 5.65 -8.20
N THR A 390 23.29 5.26 -8.20
CA THR A 390 22.35 5.60 -9.27
C THR A 390 22.12 7.12 -9.29
N GLY A 391 21.56 7.65 -10.38
CA GLY A 391 21.14 9.06 -10.48
C GLY A 391 20.06 9.49 -9.48
N ILE A 392 19.60 8.57 -8.61
CA ILE A 392 18.59 8.78 -7.55
C ILE A 392 19.20 8.50 -6.16
N ASN A 393 20.53 8.30 -6.05
CA ASN A 393 21.28 7.92 -4.84
C ASN A 393 20.79 6.63 -4.14
N ALA A 394 20.28 5.66 -4.91
CA ALA A 394 19.90 4.36 -4.36
C ALA A 394 21.15 3.54 -3.97
N ARG A 395 21.49 3.51 -2.67
CA ARG A 395 22.69 2.86 -2.10
C ARG A 395 22.39 1.65 -1.20
N GLY A 396 21.16 1.51 -0.72
CA GLY A 396 20.77 0.42 0.17
C GLY A 396 19.54 0.77 0.98
N SER A 397 19.04 -0.18 1.77
CA SER A 397 17.91 0.09 2.65
C SER A 397 18.30 1.14 3.68
N ASN A 398 17.46 2.16 3.86
CA ASN A 398 17.46 2.90 5.11
C ASN A 398 17.16 1.95 6.29
N TYR A 399 17.61 2.31 7.48
CA TYR A 399 17.59 1.43 8.66
C TYR A 399 17.08 2.12 9.93
N GLY A 400 16.69 1.33 10.92
CA GLY A 400 16.18 1.81 12.20
C GLY A 400 15.62 0.70 13.06
N GLU A 401 15.26 1.07 14.29
CA GLU A 401 14.64 0.16 15.26
C GLU A 401 13.21 -0.20 14.87
N GLY A 402 12.79 -1.43 15.16
CA GLY A 402 11.41 -1.89 14.99
C GLY A 402 10.94 -2.08 13.54
N LEU A 403 11.84 -1.98 12.56
CA LEU A 403 11.58 -2.34 11.16
C LEU A 403 11.42 -3.86 10.99
N ILE A 404 10.47 -4.27 10.16
CA ILE A 404 10.45 -5.61 9.54
C ILE A 404 11.36 -5.57 8.32
N TRP A 405 12.13 -6.62 8.04
CA TRP A 405 12.98 -6.67 6.85
C TRP A 405 12.47 -7.70 5.85
N ALA A 406 12.36 -7.31 4.59
CA ALA A 406 11.76 -8.11 3.52
C ALA A 406 12.58 -8.03 2.23
N PRO A 407 12.36 -8.93 1.25
CA PRO A 407 13.08 -8.94 -0.02
C PRO A 407 13.00 -7.58 -0.75
N ALA A 408 14.13 -7.09 -1.25
CA ALA A 408 14.27 -5.80 -1.92
C ALA A 408 15.19 -5.82 -3.15
N VAL A 409 15.64 -6.99 -3.59
CA VAL A 409 16.49 -7.16 -4.78
C VAL A 409 16.05 -8.41 -5.53
N ALA A 410 15.95 -8.33 -6.86
CA ALA A 410 15.59 -9.46 -7.72
C ALA A 410 14.31 -10.20 -7.26
N LEU A 411 13.21 -9.47 -7.07
CA LEU A 411 11.88 -10.08 -6.98
C LEU A 411 11.36 -10.28 -8.40
N ASP A 412 11.34 -11.54 -8.86
CA ASP A 412 10.90 -11.92 -10.19
C ASP A 412 9.44 -11.52 -10.44
N ILE A 413 9.16 -10.80 -11.52
CA ILE A 413 7.82 -10.37 -11.95
C ILE A 413 7.69 -10.40 -13.48
N ALA A 414 6.46 -10.45 -14.00
CA ALA A 414 6.19 -10.09 -15.39
C ALA A 414 6.57 -8.62 -15.69
N GLY A 415 6.89 -8.34 -16.95
CA GLY A 415 7.01 -6.98 -17.47
C GLY A 415 5.69 -6.23 -17.30
N THR A 416 5.76 -5.01 -16.78
CA THR A 416 4.60 -4.25 -16.27
C THR A 416 3.63 -3.72 -17.33
N ARG A 417 3.79 -4.09 -18.60
CA ARG A 417 2.90 -3.68 -19.68
C ARG A 417 1.98 -4.85 -20.07
N PRO A 418 0.65 -4.63 -20.20
CA PRO A 418 -0.28 -5.69 -20.60
C PRO A 418 0.06 -6.40 -21.93
N ASP A 419 0.78 -5.73 -22.84
CA ASP A 419 1.22 -6.25 -24.14
C ASP A 419 2.61 -6.91 -24.12
N SER A 420 3.36 -6.84 -23.00
CA SER A 420 4.75 -7.28 -22.92
C SER A 420 5.07 -7.91 -21.56
N LEU A 421 4.62 -9.16 -21.40
CA LEU A 421 4.88 -10.01 -20.22
C LEU A 421 6.29 -10.65 -20.24
N GLU A 422 7.29 -9.92 -20.73
CA GLU A 422 8.69 -10.38 -20.70
C GLU A 422 9.22 -10.41 -19.25
N PRO A 423 10.03 -11.40 -18.83
CA PRO A 423 10.48 -11.51 -17.45
C PRO A 423 11.27 -10.28 -16.97
N GLY A 424 10.81 -9.68 -15.87
CA GLY A 424 11.40 -8.52 -15.21
C GLY A 424 11.71 -8.78 -13.73
N ASN A 425 12.08 -7.72 -13.02
CA ASN A 425 12.30 -7.79 -11.57
C ASN A 425 12.05 -6.44 -10.89
N MET A 426 11.55 -6.49 -9.65
CA MET A 426 11.41 -5.31 -8.78
C MET A 426 12.56 -5.23 -7.76
N ASN A 427 12.99 -4.00 -7.43
CA ASN A 427 14.11 -3.71 -6.53
C ASN A 427 13.82 -2.49 -5.63
N GLY A 428 14.64 -2.31 -4.59
CA GLY A 428 14.52 -1.28 -3.57
C GLY A 428 13.56 -1.65 -2.45
N THR A 429 13.45 -0.80 -1.41
CA THR A 429 12.41 -0.96 -0.37
C THR A 429 11.00 -0.87 -0.97
N SER A 430 10.87 -0.31 -2.18
CA SER A 430 9.66 -0.32 -2.99
C SER A 430 9.16 -1.73 -3.35
N ALA A 431 10.01 -2.76 -3.31
CA ALA A 431 9.63 -4.17 -3.49
C ALA A 431 9.34 -4.87 -2.14
N ALA A 432 9.99 -4.43 -1.06
CA ALA A 432 9.74 -4.89 0.30
C ALA A 432 8.35 -4.49 0.83
N CYS A 433 7.85 -3.30 0.45
CA CYS A 433 6.52 -2.80 0.80
C CYS A 433 5.37 -3.67 0.27
N PRO A 434 5.25 -3.96 -1.05
CA PRO A 434 4.20 -4.81 -1.58
C PRO A 434 4.32 -6.25 -1.10
N PHE A 435 5.54 -6.80 -1.02
CA PHE A 435 5.80 -8.11 -0.44
C PHE A 435 5.19 -8.20 0.97
N THR A 436 5.50 -7.25 1.84
CA THR A 436 5.05 -7.28 3.24
C THR A 436 3.56 -6.99 3.36
N THR A 437 3.00 -6.12 2.50
CA THR A 437 1.56 -5.85 2.43
C THR A 437 0.80 -7.13 2.11
N ALA A 438 1.23 -7.87 1.08
CA ALA A 438 0.61 -9.13 0.70
C ALA A 438 0.86 -10.25 1.72
N ALA A 439 2.05 -10.34 2.32
CA ALA A 439 2.31 -11.28 3.43
C ALA A 439 1.34 -11.05 4.60
N ILE A 440 1.03 -9.80 4.94
CA ILE A 440 0.03 -9.46 5.96
C ILE A 440 -1.39 -9.84 5.51
N ALA A 441 -1.76 -9.62 4.24
CA ALA A 441 -3.04 -10.07 3.69
C ALA A 441 -3.19 -11.60 3.79
N LEU A 442 -2.15 -12.35 3.44
CA LEU A 442 -2.07 -13.81 3.61
C LEU A 442 -2.24 -14.22 5.08
N ILE A 443 -1.52 -13.60 6.01
CA ILE A 443 -1.64 -13.88 7.46
C ILE A 443 -3.06 -13.60 7.96
N LYS A 444 -3.64 -12.45 7.59
CA LYS A 444 -4.97 -12.02 8.04
C LYS A 444 -6.14 -12.77 7.40
N SER A 445 -5.93 -13.57 6.34
CA SER A 445 -6.98 -14.45 5.79
C SER A 445 -7.41 -15.55 6.77
N ARG A 446 -6.50 -15.96 7.68
CA ARG A 446 -6.77 -16.95 8.74
C ARG A 446 -6.82 -16.31 10.14
N LEU A 447 -6.37 -15.06 10.25
CA LEU A 447 -6.30 -14.23 11.46
C LEU A 447 -6.91 -12.82 11.22
N PRO A 448 -8.20 -12.73 10.83
CA PRO A 448 -8.81 -11.44 10.47
C PRO A 448 -8.86 -10.46 11.64
N ASP A 449 -9.05 -10.97 12.86
CA ASP A 449 -9.18 -10.17 14.09
C ASP A 449 -7.84 -9.73 14.69
N LEU A 450 -6.70 -10.17 14.13
CA LEU A 450 -5.38 -9.82 14.62
C LEU A 450 -5.13 -8.30 14.47
N ALA A 451 -4.97 -7.61 15.60
CA ALA A 451 -4.79 -6.16 15.64
C ALA A 451 -3.43 -5.73 15.06
N ALA A 452 -3.35 -4.50 14.56
CA ALA A 452 -2.16 -4.01 13.84
C ALA A 452 -0.88 -3.99 14.71
N ALA A 453 -0.99 -3.71 16.01
CA ALA A 453 0.13 -3.74 16.94
C ALA A 453 0.63 -5.18 17.20
N ASP A 454 -0.29 -6.10 17.51
CA ASP A 454 0.03 -7.52 17.74
C ASP A 454 0.60 -8.19 16.48
N LEU A 455 0.10 -7.80 15.30
CA LEU A 455 0.65 -8.20 14.00
C LEU A 455 2.12 -7.77 13.85
N ARG A 456 2.46 -6.53 14.20
CA ARG A 456 3.84 -6.04 14.10
C ARG A 456 4.76 -6.80 15.05
N GLN A 457 4.32 -7.07 16.28
CA GLN A 457 5.09 -7.87 17.23
C GLN A 457 5.24 -9.32 16.75
N LEU A 458 4.16 -9.93 16.24
CA LEU A 458 4.18 -11.27 15.65
C LEU A 458 5.21 -11.39 14.51
N LEU A 459 5.26 -10.41 13.60
CA LEU A 459 6.22 -10.36 12.50
C LEU A 459 7.68 -10.20 12.96
N GLN A 460 7.91 -9.59 14.14
CA GLN A 460 9.24 -9.49 14.75
C GLN A 460 9.63 -10.80 15.46
N ASP A 461 8.70 -11.37 16.25
CA ASP A 461 8.90 -12.60 17.03
C ASP A 461 9.08 -13.86 16.16
N SER A 462 8.58 -13.83 14.92
CA SER A 462 8.73 -14.92 13.96
C SER A 462 9.88 -14.72 12.96
N ALA A 463 10.57 -13.57 13.00
CA ALA A 463 11.60 -13.24 12.04
C ALA A 463 12.92 -14.02 12.24
N ARG A 464 13.64 -14.23 11.14
CA ARG A 464 14.99 -14.82 11.11
C ARG A 464 16.03 -13.71 11.11
N PRO A 465 16.97 -13.65 12.08
CA PRO A 465 18.11 -12.74 11.99
C PRO A 465 18.99 -13.04 10.76
N VAL A 466 19.34 -12.01 10.01
CA VAL A 466 20.26 -12.05 8.85
C VAL A 466 21.33 -10.96 8.96
N ASP A 467 22.47 -11.11 8.28
CA ASP A 467 23.57 -10.14 8.37
C ASP A 467 23.14 -8.73 7.95
N ALA A 468 23.67 -7.73 8.64
CA ALA A 468 23.57 -6.32 8.31
C ALA A 468 24.88 -5.56 8.57
N ALA A 469 26.01 -6.25 8.80
CA ALA A 469 27.27 -5.62 9.17
C ALA A 469 27.77 -4.64 8.11
N ALA A 470 27.57 -4.94 6.82
CA ALA A 470 27.91 -4.07 5.71
C ALA A 470 27.05 -2.79 5.65
N LEU A 471 25.76 -2.86 5.99
CA LEU A 471 24.87 -1.69 6.00
C LEU A 471 25.09 -0.81 7.24
N LEU A 472 25.19 -1.44 8.41
CA LEU A 472 25.25 -0.77 9.71
C LEU A 472 26.68 -0.43 10.16
N GLN A 473 27.70 -0.77 9.35
CA GLN A 473 29.12 -0.53 9.60
C GLN A 473 29.58 -0.99 11.00
N ARG A 474 29.00 -2.10 11.46
CA ARG A 474 29.16 -2.65 12.81
C ARG A 474 29.25 -4.18 12.71
N ALA A 475 30.32 -4.77 13.26
CA ALA A 475 30.46 -6.22 13.35
C ALA A 475 29.24 -6.86 14.04
N ASP A 476 28.91 -8.08 13.64
CA ASP A 476 27.84 -8.91 14.21
C ASP A 476 26.45 -8.25 14.23
N ALA A 477 26.24 -7.19 13.46
CA ALA A 477 24.95 -6.50 13.35
C ALA A 477 23.98 -7.31 12.48
N THR A 478 22.80 -7.61 13.01
CA THR A 478 21.74 -8.34 12.30
C THR A 478 20.48 -7.52 12.11
N VAL A 479 19.68 -7.88 11.10
CA VAL A 479 18.30 -7.40 10.90
C VAL A 479 17.30 -8.55 10.84
N LEU A 480 16.02 -8.27 11.04
CA LEU A 480 14.96 -9.27 11.22
C LEU A 480 14.21 -9.55 9.91
N LEU A 481 14.66 -10.56 9.16
CA LEU A 481 13.98 -11.01 7.93
C LEU A 481 12.65 -11.69 8.27
N ILE A 482 11.57 -11.21 7.67
CA ILE A 482 10.23 -11.79 7.74
C ILE A 482 10.21 -13.28 7.38
N GLN A 483 9.51 -14.08 8.18
CA GLN A 483 9.20 -15.49 7.88
C GLN A 483 7.67 -15.64 7.93
N VAL A 484 7.04 -15.77 6.76
CA VAL A 484 5.58 -15.64 6.58
C VAL A 484 4.83 -16.86 7.10
N ASP A 485 5.38 -18.05 6.91
CA ASP A 485 4.88 -19.31 7.47
C ASP A 485 4.97 -19.32 8.99
N GLN A 486 6.10 -18.88 9.56
CA GLN A 486 6.29 -18.84 11.02
C GLN A 486 5.39 -17.77 11.64
N ALA A 487 5.21 -16.61 11.00
CA ALA A 487 4.25 -15.59 11.44
C ALA A 487 2.82 -16.16 11.47
N LEU A 488 2.38 -16.82 10.40
CA LEU A 488 1.06 -17.42 10.32
C LEU A 488 0.85 -18.54 11.35
N ARG A 489 1.79 -19.48 11.46
CA ARG A 489 1.71 -20.60 12.42
C ARG A 489 1.76 -20.10 13.86
N GLN A 490 2.65 -19.17 14.21
CA GLN A 490 2.67 -18.55 15.54
C GLN A 490 1.39 -17.76 15.83
N GLY A 491 0.87 -17.01 14.85
CA GLY A 491 -0.37 -16.24 15.02
C GLY A 491 -1.59 -17.12 15.26
N LEU A 492 -1.68 -18.26 14.57
CA LEU A 492 -2.70 -19.30 14.83
C LEU A 492 -2.57 -19.84 16.27
N VAL A 493 -1.37 -20.17 16.74
CA VAL A 493 -1.14 -20.62 18.13
C VAL A 493 -1.50 -19.54 19.16
N ARG A 494 -1.14 -18.27 18.92
CA ARG A 494 -1.51 -17.13 19.79
C ARG A 494 -3.03 -16.93 19.86
N ALA A 495 -3.75 -17.21 18.76
CA ALA A 495 -5.20 -17.21 18.70
C ALA A 495 -5.86 -18.49 19.26
N GLY A 496 -5.10 -19.39 19.89
CA GLY A 496 -5.61 -20.65 20.46
C GLY A 496 -5.98 -21.72 19.42
N LYS A 497 -5.61 -21.51 18.14
CA LYS A 497 -5.91 -22.42 17.02
C LYS A 497 -4.77 -23.43 16.84
N ASN A 498 -5.10 -24.68 16.49
CA ASN A 498 -4.11 -25.66 16.04
C ASN A 498 -3.75 -25.37 14.56
N PRO A 499 -2.49 -25.00 14.21
CA PRO A 499 -2.11 -24.71 12.84
C PRO A 499 -2.32 -25.87 11.87
N GLU A 500 -2.17 -27.13 12.33
CA GLU A 500 -2.26 -28.31 11.48
C GLU A 500 -3.68 -28.56 10.93
N ARG A 501 -4.72 -28.00 11.57
CA ARG A 501 -6.09 -27.99 11.00
C ARG A 501 -6.26 -26.99 9.85
N TYR A 502 -5.50 -25.89 9.90
CA TYR A 502 -5.50 -24.82 8.90
C TYR A 502 -4.58 -25.12 7.72
N ARG A 503 -3.84 -26.24 7.77
CA ARG A 503 -2.99 -26.74 6.71
C ARG A 503 -3.83 -27.40 5.62
N VAL A 504 -3.31 -27.42 4.39
CA VAL A 504 -3.98 -27.98 3.21
C VAL A 504 -4.23 -29.48 3.41
N GLN A 505 -5.48 -29.89 3.24
CA GLN A 505 -5.95 -31.27 3.40
C GLN A 505 -6.28 -31.87 2.03
N LYS A 506 -6.09 -33.19 1.90
CA LYS A 506 -6.41 -33.95 0.68
C LYS A 506 -7.71 -34.73 0.88
N VAL A 507 -8.78 -34.29 0.23
CA VAL A 507 -10.09 -34.96 0.24
C VAL A 507 -10.31 -35.69 -1.09
N THR A 508 -10.95 -36.86 -1.06
CA THR A 508 -11.29 -37.64 -2.26
C THR A 508 -12.80 -37.86 -2.31
N GLY A 509 -13.40 -37.76 -3.50
CA GLY A 509 -14.85 -37.91 -3.67
C GLY A 509 -15.26 -37.79 -5.13
N ARG A 510 -16.57 -37.66 -5.40
CA ARG A 510 -17.13 -37.39 -6.73
C ARG A 510 -17.42 -35.89 -6.89
N LEU A 511 -16.96 -35.29 -7.98
CA LEU A 511 -17.27 -33.89 -8.30
C LEU A 511 -18.68 -33.78 -8.90
N LEU A 512 -19.55 -33.00 -8.28
CA LEU A 512 -20.92 -32.72 -8.73
C LEU A 512 -21.10 -31.22 -8.99
N ARG A 513 -22.14 -30.84 -9.73
CA ARG A 513 -22.56 -29.43 -9.95
C ARG A 513 -24.07 -29.34 -9.78
N GLU A 514 -24.50 -28.66 -8.73
CA GLU A 514 -25.89 -28.22 -8.51
C GLU A 514 -25.93 -26.71 -8.80
N GLU A 515 -26.44 -25.86 -7.89
CA GLU A 515 -26.18 -24.40 -7.97
C GLU A 515 -24.68 -24.07 -7.85
N HIS A 516 -23.93 -24.93 -7.16
CA HIS A 516 -22.51 -24.81 -6.86
C HIS A 516 -21.78 -26.12 -7.22
N TYR A 517 -20.47 -26.06 -7.35
CA TYR A 517 -19.66 -27.28 -7.35
C TYR A 517 -19.65 -27.91 -5.95
N LEU A 518 -19.85 -29.23 -5.88
CA LEU A 518 -19.86 -30.01 -4.65
C LEU A 518 -18.87 -31.18 -4.77
N LEU A 519 -18.30 -31.62 -3.64
CA LEU A 519 -17.61 -32.90 -3.52
C LEU A 519 -18.44 -33.84 -2.64
N GLU A 520 -18.86 -34.97 -3.20
CA GLU A 520 -19.53 -36.05 -2.46
C GLU A 520 -18.49 -37.11 -2.06
N THR A 521 -18.24 -37.29 -0.76
CA THR A 521 -17.23 -38.22 -0.23
C THR A 521 -17.73 -39.67 -0.25
N PRO A 522 -16.84 -40.69 -0.16
CA PRO A 522 -17.25 -42.09 -0.01
C PRO A 522 -18.17 -42.34 1.19
N GLU A 523 -18.07 -41.52 2.24
CA GLU A 523 -18.85 -41.57 3.46
C GLU A 523 -20.24 -40.90 3.32
N GLY A 524 -20.52 -40.25 2.18
CA GLY A 524 -21.78 -39.56 1.90
C GLY A 524 -21.85 -38.11 2.38
N GLU A 525 -20.75 -37.54 2.88
CA GLU A 525 -20.66 -36.10 3.17
C GLU A 525 -20.62 -35.30 1.85
N ARG A 526 -21.32 -34.16 1.83
CA ARG A 526 -21.36 -33.24 0.68
C ARG A 526 -20.72 -31.90 1.05
N LEU A 527 -19.52 -31.65 0.53
CA LEU A 527 -18.76 -30.42 0.77
C LEU A 527 -19.00 -29.41 -0.36
N ARG A 528 -19.39 -28.17 -0.01
CA ARG A 528 -19.50 -27.06 -0.97
C ARG A 528 -18.11 -26.57 -1.35
N LEU A 529 -17.78 -26.62 -2.64
CA LEU A 529 -16.48 -26.17 -3.13
C LEU A 529 -16.48 -24.65 -3.31
N LEU A 530 -15.55 -23.98 -2.63
CA LEU A 530 -15.33 -22.55 -2.76
C LEU A 530 -14.13 -22.31 -3.69
N PRO A 531 -14.31 -21.58 -4.81
CA PRO A 531 -13.30 -21.50 -5.85
C PRO A 531 -12.17 -20.54 -5.49
N THR A 532 -10.95 -21.06 -5.36
CA THR A 532 -9.71 -20.26 -5.52
C THR A 532 -8.95 -20.62 -6.80
N GLN A 533 -9.51 -21.52 -7.61
CA GLN A 533 -9.00 -21.97 -8.89
C GLN A 533 -10.01 -21.59 -9.97
N ILE A 534 -9.55 -20.89 -11.01
CA ILE A 534 -10.42 -20.16 -11.96
C ILE A 534 -11.48 -21.04 -12.65
N LEU A 535 -11.14 -22.32 -12.90
CA LEU A 535 -11.99 -23.32 -13.53
C LEU A 535 -13.25 -23.69 -12.72
N LEU A 536 -13.33 -23.32 -11.44
CA LEU A 536 -14.46 -23.60 -10.55
C LEU A 536 -15.39 -22.39 -10.31
N HIS A 537 -15.16 -21.23 -10.94
CA HIS A 537 -16.10 -20.10 -10.83
C HIS A 537 -17.42 -20.39 -11.57
N PRO A 538 -18.58 -19.82 -11.13
CA PRO A 538 -19.89 -20.13 -11.71
C PRO A 538 -20.02 -19.86 -13.22
N HIS A 539 -19.26 -18.88 -13.72
CA HIS A 539 -19.25 -18.47 -15.14
C HIS A 539 -18.32 -19.33 -16.02
N SER A 540 -17.54 -20.25 -15.44
CA SER A 540 -16.87 -21.29 -16.21
C SER A 540 -17.88 -22.33 -16.69
N GLY A 541 -17.57 -22.98 -17.83
CA GLY A 541 -18.38 -24.04 -18.42
C GLY A 541 -18.44 -25.30 -17.56
N SER A 542 -18.85 -26.43 -18.16
CA SER A 542 -18.79 -27.73 -17.48
C SER A 542 -17.33 -28.13 -17.22
N HIS A 543 -16.95 -28.24 -15.95
CA HIS A 543 -15.61 -28.68 -15.56
C HIS A 543 -15.29 -30.07 -16.14
N PRO A 544 -14.10 -30.32 -16.73
CA PRO A 544 -13.79 -31.58 -17.42
C PRO A 544 -13.72 -32.82 -16.50
N LEU A 545 -13.75 -32.62 -15.17
CA LEU A 545 -13.85 -33.67 -14.16
C LEU A 545 -15.24 -33.82 -13.52
N LEU A 546 -16.27 -33.11 -14.03
CA LEU A 546 -17.64 -33.26 -13.55
C LEU A 546 -18.11 -34.72 -13.66
N ASP A 547 -18.87 -35.16 -12.67
CA ASP A 547 -19.34 -36.54 -12.42
C ASP A 547 -18.26 -37.59 -12.14
N LYS A 548 -16.96 -37.24 -12.23
CA LYS A 548 -15.84 -38.17 -12.01
C LYS A 548 -15.37 -38.18 -10.56
N ARG A 549 -14.64 -39.25 -10.21
CA ARG A 549 -13.86 -39.33 -8.96
C ARG A 549 -12.66 -38.37 -9.05
N VAL A 550 -12.49 -37.53 -8.04
CA VAL A 550 -11.47 -36.47 -7.97
C VAL A 550 -10.71 -36.53 -6.65
N GLN A 551 -9.49 -36.02 -6.68
CA GLN A 551 -8.72 -35.66 -5.50
C GLN A 551 -8.66 -34.14 -5.43
N ILE A 552 -9.01 -33.57 -4.29
CA ILE A 552 -9.02 -32.14 -4.03
C ILE A 552 -8.05 -31.85 -2.90
N TRP A 553 -7.16 -30.89 -3.12
CA TRP A 553 -6.37 -30.24 -2.08
C TRP A 553 -7.03 -28.91 -1.77
N GLY A 554 -7.27 -28.64 -0.50
CA GLY A 554 -7.95 -27.42 -0.06
C GLY A 554 -8.00 -27.29 1.46
N TRP A 555 -8.75 -26.31 1.94
CA TRP A 555 -8.89 -26.01 3.37
C TRP A 555 -10.34 -26.06 3.83
N GLN A 556 -10.57 -26.62 5.03
CA GLN A 556 -11.85 -26.63 5.74
C GLN A 556 -11.78 -25.70 6.97
N ASP A 557 -12.87 -25.57 7.72
CA ASP A 557 -12.95 -24.82 8.99
C ASP A 557 -12.46 -23.36 8.94
N LEU A 558 -12.58 -22.72 7.77
CA LEU A 558 -12.03 -21.38 7.54
C LEU A 558 -12.89 -20.24 8.12
N PRO A 559 -12.27 -19.16 8.65
CA PRO A 559 -13.00 -18.01 9.18
C PRO A 559 -13.95 -17.39 8.15
N GLY A 560 -15.21 -17.19 8.56
CA GLY A 560 -16.24 -16.55 7.73
C GLY A 560 -16.84 -17.43 6.62
N GLN A 561 -16.39 -18.68 6.46
CA GLN A 561 -16.95 -19.60 5.46
C GLN A 561 -18.08 -20.48 6.04
N PRO A 562 -19.03 -20.95 5.22
CA PRO A 562 -20.10 -21.84 5.68
C PRO A 562 -19.55 -23.17 6.19
N ALA A 563 -20.19 -23.76 7.21
CA ALA A 563 -19.93 -25.12 7.62
C ALA A 563 -20.15 -26.10 6.44
N GLY A 564 -19.30 -27.13 6.34
CA GLY A 564 -19.33 -28.06 5.21
C GLY A 564 -18.84 -27.45 3.89
N SER A 565 -17.91 -26.50 3.92
CA SER A 565 -17.24 -25.97 2.72
C SER A 565 -15.75 -26.32 2.67
N LEU A 566 -15.23 -26.42 1.45
CA LEU A 566 -13.83 -26.71 1.14
C LEU A 566 -13.31 -25.65 0.17
N GLU A 567 -12.38 -24.81 0.62
CA GLU A 567 -11.68 -23.82 -0.20
C GLU A 567 -10.66 -24.53 -1.09
N VAL A 568 -10.96 -24.65 -2.39
CA VAL A 568 -10.20 -25.51 -3.32
C VAL A 568 -8.93 -24.81 -3.79
N LEU A 569 -7.78 -25.37 -3.40
CA LEU A 569 -6.46 -24.98 -3.89
C LEU A 569 -6.14 -25.65 -5.23
N ARG A 570 -6.33 -26.97 -5.34
CA ARG A 570 -6.05 -27.77 -6.53
C ARG A 570 -7.02 -28.94 -6.66
N ILE A 571 -7.49 -29.22 -7.88
CA ILE A 571 -8.25 -30.43 -8.23
C ILE A 571 -7.49 -31.29 -9.24
N SER A 572 -7.58 -32.62 -9.10
CA SER A 572 -7.16 -33.58 -10.13
C SER A 572 -8.16 -34.72 -10.25
N ALA A 573 -8.08 -35.50 -11.34
CA ALA A 573 -8.73 -36.81 -11.37
C ALA A 573 -8.14 -37.69 -10.27
N ALA A 574 -8.96 -38.53 -9.65
CA ALA A 574 -8.44 -39.63 -8.85
C ALA A 574 -7.96 -40.73 -9.81
N THR A 575 -6.68 -41.07 -9.76
CA THR A 575 -6.21 -42.36 -10.30
C THR A 575 -6.69 -43.45 -9.35
N ASP A 576 -7.45 -44.41 -9.86
CA ASP A 576 -7.73 -45.65 -9.13
C ASP A 576 -6.43 -46.48 -9.10
N ASN A 577 -5.94 -46.77 -7.89
CA ASN A 577 -4.84 -47.69 -7.60
C ASN A 577 -5.40 -49.05 -7.18
#